data_AF-A0A929UZH7-F1
#
_entry.id   AF-A0A929UZH7-F1
#
_cell.length_a   1.000
_cell.length_b   1.000
_cell.length_c   1.000
_cell.angle_alpha   90.00
_cell.angle_beta   90.00
_cell.angle_gamma   90.00
#
_symmetry.space_group_name_H-M   'P 1'
#
loop_
_entity.id
_entity.type
_entity.pdbx_description
1 polymer ?
#
loop_
_entity_poly.entity_id
_entity_poly.type
_entity_poly.pdbx_seq_one_letter_code
_entity_poly.pdbx_strand_id
1 'polypeptide(L)'
;MDDKHWSIVCAEDQYGGNGNQRAYDKSGNVADLPSCHGDATNLKDDYQARTVVTTQWRDPSGGDVLQDGYITCTPDSMYHDIVGDASLVYNPGYCKRGVWRTSDSAKWISMNSFGRHTHSNSKPDPANLNCRDDTRPIAEVISCSNTYVFRLKGVNLGELKDAKKLEIGFSGAVDNYVRVKINGHEMKVLGNENGARPEGTQYSGWGFPGYVVNSRFTAETQPGTVLYENNNFIDIYVKSNPSHMGLLIEDISLAYKMAYTNQNVYGSWGEYGIIANGKADSASGAGLSSSFNGRSGITPRDYNKLTFANIPKFGNFSSTSSVPDNFTLPSVRGARGNISGNVDVNSLASGEYNAGNVTLTGSKLSVDKSIVIKSSGVVRISGDLLYTDTNDVRQLPQLIIYAKNIIIESSVGEVNAWLITQKDGYVSTCGVVISAGAWLSGVSESSCGKQLKVNGPIKTGRLFLRRTYGGKHASSAKNDPNMHPGTPAEIINLRADTYIWAYNNYRNTGAISTMNVRELPPRY
;
A
#
# COMPACT_ATOMS: atom_id res chain seq x y z
N MET A 1 -31.73 -16.99 22.98
CA MET A 1 -30.41 -16.32 22.88
C MET A 1 -30.61 -14.93 22.29
N ASP A 2 -30.26 -13.86 23.00
CA ASP A 2 -30.23 -12.51 22.46
C ASP A 2 -28.76 -12.12 22.24
N ASP A 3 -28.23 -12.41 21.04
CA ASP A 3 -26.88 -11.98 20.69
C ASP A 3 -26.89 -10.48 20.39
N LYS A 4 -26.15 -9.72 21.19
CA LYS A 4 -26.06 -8.28 21.08
C LYS A 4 -25.37 -7.80 19.80
N HIS A 5 -24.68 -8.67 19.06
CA HIS A 5 -23.92 -8.31 17.85
C HIS A 5 -24.69 -8.63 16.57
N TRP A 6 -25.66 -9.55 16.63
CA TRP A 6 -26.44 -9.94 15.46
C TRP A 6 -27.83 -9.32 15.49
N SER A 7 -28.33 -8.92 14.33
CA SER A 7 -29.70 -8.45 14.16
C SER A 7 -30.19 -8.78 12.76
N ILE A 8 -31.47 -9.14 12.60
CA ILE A 8 -32.11 -9.00 11.29
C ILE A 8 -32.51 -7.54 11.14
N VAL A 9 -32.31 -6.94 9.97
CA VAL A 9 -32.49 -5.50 9.79
C VAL A 9 -33.70 -5.20 8.90
N CYS A 10 -33.89 -5.99 7.85
CA CYS A 10 -34.97 -5.81 6.89
C CYS A 10 -35.23 -7.10 6.11
N ALA A 11 -36.36 -7.10 5.40
CA ALA A 11 -36.67 -8.08 4.38
C ALA A 11 -37.17 -7.37 3.13
N GLU A 12 -37.02 -7.99 1.96
CA GLU A 12 -37.51 -7.41 0.70
C GLU A 12 -37.98 -8.51 -0.26
N ASP A 13 -39.21 -8.41 -0.73
CA ASP A 13 -39.75 -9.23 -1.80
C ASP A 13 -39.39 -8.67 -3.19
N GLN A 14 -39.67 -9.43 -4.24
CA GLN A 14 -39.41 -9.02 -5.63
C GLN A 14 -40.17 -7.74 -6.06
N TYR A 15 -41.17 -7.30 -5.29
CA TYR A 15 -41.96 -6.10 -5.56
C TYR A 15 -41.46 -4.88 -4.75
N GLY A 16 -40.39 -5.03 -3.97
CA GLY A 16 -39.83 -3.98 -3.11
C GLY A 16 -40.57 -3.79 -1.78
N GLY A 17 -41.55 -4.65 -1.48
CA GLY A 17 -42.23 -4.71 -0.19
C GLY A 17 -41.44 -5.54 0.82
N ASN A 18 -41.83 -5.55 2.09
CA ASN A 18 -41.14 -6.32 3.13
C ASN A 18 -41.44 -7.84 3.11
N GLY A 19 -42.15 -8.33 2.08
CA GLY A 19 -42.54 -9.74 1.96
C GLY A 19 -43.44 -10.27 3.07
N ASN A 20 -44.12 -9.39 3.82
CA ASN A 20 -44.90 -9.73 5.04
C ASN A 20 -44.08 -10.42 6.14
N GLN A 21 -42.78 -10.12 6.20
CA GLN A 21 -41.84 -10.78 7.09
C GLN A 21 -41.80 -10.08 8.46
N ARG A 22 -41.68 -10.89 9.51
CA ARG A 22 -41.75 -10.45 10.90
C ARG A 22 -40.57 -11.01 11.71
N ALA A 23 -40.13 -10.22 12.67
CA ALA A 23 -39.09 -10.60 13.62
C ALA A 23 -39.47 -10.15 15.03
N TYR A 24 -38.74 -10.66 16.02
CA TYR A 24 -38.86 -10.15 17.38
C TYR A 24 -38.09 -8.84 17.50
N ASP A 25 -38.72 -7.79 18.01
CA ASP A 25 -38.02 -6.57 18.43
C ASP A 25 -37.07 -6.88 19.60
N LYS A 26 -36.19 -5.94 19.98
CA LYS A 26 -35.29 -6.13 21.13
C LYS A 26 -36.01 -6.39 22.47
N SER A 27 -37.28 -6.01 22.59
CA SER A 27 -38.12 -6.28 23.76
C SER A 27 -38.82 -7.65 23.72
N GLY A 28 -38.66 -8.40 22.62
CA GLY A 28 -39.27 -9.71 22.42
C GLY A 28 -40.70 -9.67 21.86
N ASN A 29 -41.19 -8.52 21.39
CA ASN A 29 -42.50 -8.42 20.74
C ASN A 29 -42.38 -8.72 19.25
N VAL A 30 -43.44 -9.28 18.66
CA VAL A 30 -43.52 -9.52 17.21
C VAL A 30 -43.77 -8.20 16.48
N ALA A 31 -42.93 -7.88 15.50
CA ALA A 31 -43.06 -6.68 14.67
C ALA A 31 -42.74 -6.98 13.18
N ASP A 32 -43.38 -6.23 12.29
CA ASP A 32 -43.06 -6.25 10.85
C ASP A 32 -41.65 -5.70 10.60
N LEU A 33 -40.92 -6.39 9.74
CA LEU A 33 -39.62 -5.91 9.26
C LEU A 33 -39.84 -4.77 8.26
N PRO A 34 -38.96 -3.76 8.25
CA PRO A 34 -38.97 -2.76 7.19
C PRO A 34 -38.53 -3.38 5.86
N SER A 35 -38.92 -2.75 4.76
CA SER A 35 -38.37 -3.09 3.44
C SER A 35 -36.90 -2.67 3.35
N CYS A 36 -36.06 -3.49 2.70
CA CYS A 36 -34.67 -3.14 2.47
C CYS A 36 -34.48 -2.06 1.41
N HIS A 37 -35.41 -1.91 0.45
CA HIS A 37 -35.26 -1.03 -0.71
C HIS A 37 -33.90 -1.18 -1.42
N GLY A 38 -33.37 -2.41 -1.50
CA GLY A 38 -32.06 -2.75 -2.05
C GLY A 38 -30.85 -2.37 -1.19
N ASP A 39 -31.01 -1.65 -0.08
CA ASP A 39 -29.90 -1.23 0.78
C ASP A 39 -30.28 -1.02 2.26
N ALA A 40 -29.78 -1.92 3.11
CA ALA A 40 -30.03 -1.88 4.55
C ALA A 40 -29.13 -0.92 5.33
N THR A 41 -28.16 -0.25 4.67
CA THR A 41 -27.09 0.52 5.32
C THR A 41 -27.62 1.53 6.37
N ASN A 42 -28.71 2.24 6.06
CA ASN A 42 -29.30 3.26 6.94
C ASN A 42 -30.41 2.75 7.87
N LEU A 43 -30.74 1.46 7.79
CA LEU A 43 -31.78 0.86 8.63
C LEU A 43 -31.23 0.51 10.02
N LYS A 44 -32.11 0.59 11.01
CA LYS A 44 -31.78 0.30 12.41
C LYS A 44 -31.82 -1.20 12.69
N ASP A 45 -31.03 -1.61 13.65
CA ASP A 45 -30.89 -2.98 14.14
C ASP A 45 -31.82 -3.25 15.34
N ASP A 46 -33.07 -2.79 15.24
CA ASP A 46 -34.07 -2.82 16.32
C ASP A 46 -34.66 -4.22 16.57
N TYR A 47 -34.27 -5.22 15.76
CA TYR A 47 -34.79 -6.58 15.83
C TYR A 47 -33.73 -7.56 16.31
N GLN A 48 -34.16 -8.59 17.01
CA GLN A 48 -33.34 -9.74 17.35
C GLN A 48 -33.01 -10.50 16.08
N ALA A 49 -31.86 -11.15 16.04
CA ALA A 49 -31.46 -11.98 14.91
C ALA A 49 -32.18 -13.34 14.90
N ARG A 50 -33.50 -13.32 15.13
CA ARG A 50 -34.42 -14.45 15.02
C ARG A 50 -35.73 -13.96 14.41
N THR A 51 -36.19 -14.68 13.41
CA THR A 51 -37.46 -14.41 12.72
C THR A 51 -38.64 -15.02 13.46
N VAL A 52 -39.85 -14.52 13.20
CA VAL A 52 -41.08 -15.07 13.78
C VAL A 52 -41.62 -16.18 12.88
N VAL A 53 -41.92 -17.34 13.47
CA VAL A 53 -42.66 -18.41 12.80
C VAL A 53 -44.15 -18.10 12.90
N THR A 54 -44.87 -18.11 11.78
CA THR A 54 -46.33 -17.96 11.79
C THR A 54 -46.95 -19.24 11.24
N THR A 55 -47.64 -19.98 12.09
CA THR A 55 -48.24 -21.26 11.71
C THR A 55 -49.74 -21.13 11.51
N GLN A 56 -50.24 -21.69 10.41
CA GLN A 56 -51.67 -21.91 10.19
C GLN A 56 -52.00 -23.38 10.46
N TRP A 57 -52.99 -23.66 11.30
CA TRP A 57 -53.51 -25.00 11.50
C TRP A 57 -55.03 -24.97 11.59
N ARG A 58 -55.66 -26.13 11.38
CA ARG A 58 -57.10 -26.28 11.56
C ARG A 58 -57.37 -26.62 13.02
N ASP A 59 -58.06 -25.74 13.72
CA ASP A 59 -58.45 -25.96 15.11
C ASP A 59 -59.55 -27.04 15.15
N PRO A 60 -59.40 -28.10 15.97
CA PRO A 60 -60.44 -29.10 16.17
C PRO A 60 -61.81 -28.53 16.59
N SER A 61 -61.83 -27.36 17.22
CA SER A 61 -63.02 -26.68 17.76
C SER A 61 -63.59 -25.59 16.85
N GLY A 62 -62.93 -25.27 15.72
CA GLY A 62 -63.50 -24.38 14.71
C GLY A 62 -62.49 -23.66 13.83
N GLY A 63 -62.56 -23.93 12.52
CA GLY A 63 -61.90 -23.12 11.47
C GLY A 63 -60.37 -23.22 11.42
N ASP A 64 -59.78 -22.46 10.49
CA ASP A 64 -58.34 -22.31 10.38
C ASP A 64 -57.87 -21.19 11.32
N VAL A 65 -56.89 -21.50 12.19
CA VAL A 65 -56.24 -20.57 13.11
C VAL A 65 -54.85 -20.24 12.58
N LEU A 66 -54.45 -18.96 12.71
CA LEU A 66 -53.15 -18.46 12.28
C LEU A 66 -52.51 -17.71 13.44
N GLN A 67 -51.41 -18.25 13.99
CA GLN A 67 -50.77 -17.69 15.20
C GLN A 67 -49.25 -17.60 15.06
N ASP A 68 -48.71 -16.52 15.63
CA ASP A 68 -47.27 -16.23 15.65
C ASP A 68 -46.58 -16.90 16.83
N GLY A 69 -45.35 -17.36 16.63
CA GLY A 69 -44.57 -18.05 17.65
C GLY A 69 -45.09 -19.45 17.94
N TYR A 70 -45.70 -20.13 16.97
CA TYR A 70 -46.09 -21.54 17.09
C TYR A 70 -45.46 -22.38 15.99
N ILE A 71 -45.08 -23.62 16.31
CA ILE A 71 -44.61 -24.62 15.32
C ILE A 71 -45.54 -25.84 15.39
N THR A 72 -45.96 -26.37 14.23
CA THR A 72 -46.67 -27.65 14.14
C THR A 72 -45.73 -28.84 14.31
N CYS A 73 -45.16 -29.04 15.50
CA CYS A 73 -44.44 -30.24 15.93
C CYS A 73 -43.94 -30.15 17.36
N THR A 74 -43.70 -31.29 18.02
CA THR A 74 -42.68 -31.39 19.07
C THR A 74 -41.31 -31.32 18.38
N PRO A 75 -40.51 -30.23 18.51
CA PRO A 75 -39.09 -30.33 18.20
C PRO A 75 -38.53 -31.44 19.08
N ASP A 76 -37.72 -32.32 18.51
CA ASP A 76 -36.79 -33.11 19.33
C ASP A 76 -36.07 -32.11 20.25
N SER A 77 -35.79 -32.48 21.51
CA SER A 77 -35.35 -31.52 22.54
C SER A 77 -34.14 -30.65 22.14
N MET A 78 -33.39 -31.03 21.11
CA MET A 78 -32.28 -30.29 20.53
C MET A 78 -32.65 -29.07 19.64
N TYR A 79 -33.90 -28.89 19.20
CA TYR A 79 -34.26 -27.83 18.23
C TYR A 79 -34.95 -26.60 18.84
N HIS A 80 -35.32 -26.63 20.13
CA HIS A 80 -36.09 -25.56 20.78
C HIS A 80 -35.32 -24.23 20.85
N ASP A 81 -34.01 -24.28 21.02
CA ASP A 81 -33.16 -23.08 21.11
C ASP A 81 -32.93 -22.39 19.75
N ILE A 82 -33.21 -23.09 18.64
CA ILE A 82 -32.83 -22.68 17.28
C ILE A 82 -33.96 -21.94 16.56
N VAL A 83 -35.22 -22.29 16.83
CA VAL A 83 -36.41 -21.72 16.17
C VAL A 83 -37.06 -20.60 17.02
N GLY A 84 -36.44 -20.26 18.16
CA GLY A 84 -36.98 -19.32 19.16
C GLY A 84 -37.98 -19.97 20.12
N ASP A 85 -38.56 -19.18 21.04
CA ASP A 85 -39.53 -19.62 22.07
C ASP A 85 -40.91 -19.98 21.50
N ALA A 86 -40.93 -20.77 20.42
CA ALA A 86 -42.17 -21.09 19.73
C ALA A 86 -42.96 -22.20 20.46
N SER A 87 -44.20 -21.91 20.80
CA SER A 87 -45.15 -22.84 21.44
C SER A 87 -45.61 -23.94 20.47
N LEU A 88 -45.98 -25.11 21.00
CA LEU A 88 -46.23 -26.32 20.21
C LEU A 88 -47.70 -26.44 19.81
N VAL A 89 -47.99 -26.70 18.53
CA VAL A 89 -49.31 -27.19 18.08
C VAL A 89 -49.21 -28.69 17.83
N TYR A 90 -49.91 -29.50 18.63
CA TYR A 90 -49.83 -30.96 18.58
C TYR A 90 -50.70 -31.51 17.43
N ASN A 91 -50.13 -31.65 16.22
CA ASN A 91 -50.80 -32.31 15.10
C ASN A 91 -49.81 -33.12 14.20
N PRO A 92 -49.92 -34.46 14.14
CA PRO A 92 -48.88 -35.33 13.58
C PRO A 92 -48.72 -35.33 12.04
N GLY A 93 -49.70 -34.81 11.28
CA GLY A 93 -49.71 -34.91 9.81
C GLY A 93 -48.68 -34.04 9.05
N TYR A 94 -48.12 -33.02 9.69
CA TYR A 94 -47.27 -32.00 9.04
C TYR A 94 -45.80 -32.03 9.51
N CYS A 95 -45.40 -33.10 10.19
CA CYS A 95 -44.46 -32.96 11.29
C CYS A 95 -42.97 -33.33 11.04
N LYS A 96 -42.41 -33.15 9.82
CA LYS A 96 -41.01 -33.55 9.54
C LYS A 96 -40.25 -32.66 8.53
N ARG A 97 -40.67 -31.41 8.30
CA ARG A 97 -40.15 -30.59 7.19
C ARG A 97 -39.37 -29.34 7.63
N GLY A 98 -39.05 -29.19 8.91
CA GLY A 98 -38.89 -27.87 9.56
C GLY A 98 -37.47 -27.32 9.82
N VAL A 99 -36.39 -28.02 9.51
CA VAL A 99 -35.03 -27.53 9.82
C VAL A 99 -34.06 -28.00 8.73
N TRP A 100 -33.47 -27.06 8.00
CA TRP A 100 -32.55 -27.31 6.89
C TRP A 100 -31.25 -28.01 7.32
N ARG A 101 -30.75 -27.66 8.51
CA ARG A 101 -29.56 -28.22 9.18
C ARG A 101 -29.48 -27.73 10.64
N THR A 102 -28.93 -28.54 11.54
CA THR A 102 -28.49 -28.10 12.89
C THR A 102 -26.98 -28.10 13.03
N SER A 103 -26.49 -27.31 13.99
CA SER A 103 -25.09 -27.31 14.40
C SER A 103 -24.96 -26.91 15.85
N ASP A 104 -24.28 -27.73 16.64
CA ASP A 104 -23.96 -27.47 18.05
C ASP A 104 -22.80 -26.47 18.21
N SER A 105 -22.05 -26.21 17.13
CA SER A 105 -20.96 -25.22 17.09
C SER A 105 -21.39 -23.89 16.50
N ALA A 106 -22.65 -23.77 16.07
CA ALA A 106 -23.17 -22.53 15.52
C ALA A 106 -23.07 -21.41 16.56
N LYS A 107 -22.30 -20.38 16.23
CA LYS A 107 -22.26 -19.12 16.99
C LYS A 107 -23.57 -18.36 16.83
N TRP A 108 -24.23 -18.52 15.69
CA TRP A 108 -25.52 -17.92 15.44
C TRP A 108 -26.34 -18.70 14.41
N ILE A 109 -27.65 -18.78 14.65
CA ILE A 109 -28.64 -19.40 13.79
C ILE A 109 -29.90 -18.52 13.78
N SER A 110 -30.30 -18.00 12.62
CA SER A 110 -31.69 -17.61 12.39
C SER A 110 -32.27 -18.55 11.36
N MET A 111 -33.21 -19.37 11.79
CA MET A 111 -33.92 -20.29 10.92
C MET A 111 -35.40 -19.98 10.94
N ASN A 112 -35.95 -19.83 9.74
CA ASN A 112 -37.37 -19.96 9.55
C ASN A 112 -37.64 -21.01 8.49
N SER A 113 -38.15 -22.16 8.88
CA SER A 113 -38.68 -23.10 7.89
C SER A 113 -40.10 -22.75 7.46
N PHE A 114 -40.76 -21.81 8.15
CA PHE A 114 -42.14 -21.41 7.91
C PHE A 114 -42.36 -19.99 8.44
N GLY A 115 -41.74 -18.99 7.79
CA GLY A 115 -42.05 -17.60 8.12
C GLY A 115 -43.52 -17.33 7.84
N ARG A 116 -43.90 -16.07 7.69
CA ARG A 116 -45.17 -15.81 7.01
C ARG A 116 -45.14 -16.21 5.51
N HIS A 117 -44.39 -17.26 5.13
CA HIS A 117 -44.68 -18.12 3.99
C HIS A 117 -45.99 -18.85 4.27
N THR A 118 -47.09 -18.10 4.33
CA THR A 118 -48.37 -18.74 4.62
C THR A 118 -48.63 -19.70 3.48
N HIS A 119 -48.84 -20.97 3.82
CA HIS A 119 -49.54 -21.90 2.95
C HIS A 119 -51.04 -21.52 2.88
N SER A 120 -51.40 -20.27 3.23
CA SER A 120 -52.73 -19.70 3.12
C SER A 120 -52.92 -19.19 1.70
N ASN A 121 -53.94 -19.72 1.03
CA ASN A 121 -54.37 -19.22 -0.27
C ASN A 121 -54.71 -17.73 -0.26
N SER A 122 -54.93 -17.12 0.91
CA SER A 122 -55.30 -15.70 1.04
C SER A 122 -54.12 -14.72 1.08
N LYS A 123 -52.90 -15.17 1.42
CA LYS A 123 -51.68 -14.34 1.50
C LYS A 123 -50.40 -15.14 1.15
N PRO A 124 -50.34 -15.74 -0.06
CA PRO A 124 -49.20 -16.55 -0.44
C PRO A 124 -47.90 -15.73 -0.40
N ASP A 125 -46.80 -16.38 -0.05
CA ASP A 125 -45.48 -15.75 -0.18
C ASP A 125 -45.28 -15.26 -1.63
N PRO A 126 -44.87 -14.00 -1.85
CA PRO A 126 -44.60 -13.48 -3.18
C PRO A 126 -43.64 -14.36 -4.01
N ALA A 127 -42.60 -14.91 -3.39
CA ALA A 127 -41.67 -15.83 -4.02
C ALA A 127 -42.30 -17.20 -4.30
N ASN A 128 -43.31 -17.65 -3.54
CA ASN A 128 -44.04 -18.90 -3.83
C ASN A 128 -44.84 -18.82 -5.13
N LEU A 129 -45.34 -17.63 -5.47
CA LEU A 129 -46.07 -17.42 -6.72
C LEU A 129 -45.16 -17.49 -7.95
N ASN A 130 -43.93 -16.98 -7.84
CA ASN A 130 -43.07 -16.73 -8.99
C ASN A 130 -41.80 -17.60 -9.05
N CYS A 131 -41.28 -18.10 -7.92
CA CYS A 131 -40.02 -18.85 -7.83
C CYS A 131 -40.18 -20.35 -7.57
N ARG A 132 -41.40 -20.87 -7.49
CA ARG A 132 -41.68 -22.29 -7.14
C ARG A 132 -41.49 -23.24 -8.34
N ASP A 133 -40.42 -23.07 -9.09
CA ASP A 133 -40.07 -23.91 -10.23
C ASP A 133 -38.56 -24.16 -10.25
N ASP A 134 -38.17 -25.40 -9.93
CA ASP A 134 -36.78 -25.86 -9.85
C ASP A 134 -36.08 -25.91 -11.22
N THR A 135 -36.81 -25.69 -12.33
CA THR A 135 -36.25 -25.69 -13.68
C THR A 135 -35.82 -24.30 -14.18
N ARG A 136 -36.05 -23.24 -13.38
CA ARG A 136 -35.74 -21.87 -13.76
C ARG A 136 -34.23 -21.58 -13.82
N PRO A 137 -33.78 -20.70 -14.73
CA PRO A 137 -32.42 -20.18 -14.71
C PRO A 137 -32.10 -19.50 -13.37
N ILE A 138 -30.87 -19.70 -12.87
CA ILE A 138 -30.40 -19.14 -11.59
C ILE A 138 -30.62 -17.63 -11.47
N ALA A 139 -30.42 -16.87 -12.57
CA ALA A 139 -30.63 -15.43 -12.59
C ALA A 139 -32.09 -15.04 -12.31
N GLU A 140 -33.06 -15.84 -12.77
CA GLU A 140 -34.48 -15.61 -12.50
C GLU A 140 -34.81 -15.92 -11.03
N VAL A 141 -34.26 -17.00 -10.48
CA VAL A 141 -34.41 -17.36 -9.06
C VAL A 141 -33.91 -16.23 -8.17
N ILE A 142 -32.71 -15.69 -8.45
CA ILE A 142 -32.16 -14.54 -7.71
C ILE A 142 -33.09 -13.31 -7.78
N SER A 143 -33.70 -13.06 -8.94
CA SER A 143 -34.56 -11.89 -9.13
C SER A 143 -35.89 -11.97 -8.37
N CYS A 144 -36.49 -13.16 -8.30
CA CYS A 144 -37.82 -13.34 -7.72
C CYS A 144 -37.79 -13.73 -6.23
N SER A 145 -36.64 -14.21 -5.72
CA SER A 145 -36.47 -14.63 -4.33
C SER A 145 -36.54 -13.47 -3.35
N ASN A 146 -37.10 -13.74 -2.16
CA ASN A 146 -37.10 -12.80 -1.05
C ASN A 146 -35.68 -12.61 -0.53
N THR A 147 -35.39 -11.41 -0.10
CA THR A 147 -34.09 -11.00 0.45
C THR A 147 -34.24 -10.73 1.92
N TYR A 148 -33.30 -11.21 2.72
CA TYR A 148 -33.24 -10.93 4.14
C TYR A 148 -31.85 -10.44 4.49
N VAL A 149 -31.76 -9.43 5.35
CA VAL A 149 -30.48 -8.83 5.71
C VAL A 149 -30.18 -9.04 7.17
N PHE A 150 -29.10 -9.77 7.43
CA PHE A 150 -28.56 -10.00 8.76
C PHE A 150 -27.34 -9.12 8.97
N ARG A 151 -27.33 -8.33 10.04
CA ARG A 151 -26.25 -7.44 10.40
C ARG A 151 -25.45 -8.01 11.56
N LEU A 152 -24.14 -8.11 11.37
CA LEU A 152 -23.15 -8.25 12.42
C LEU A 152 -22.55 -6.87 12.74
N LYS A 153 -22.72 -6.39 13.97
CA LYS A 153 -22.22 -5.08 14.42
C LYS A 153 -21.12 -5.20 15.47
N GLY A 154 -20.45 -4.08 15.72
CA GLY A 154 -19.37 -4.00 16.72
C GLY A 154 -18.08 -4.67 16.26
N VAL A 155 -17.86 -4.75 14.95
CA VAL A 155 -16.65 -5.34 14.38
C VAL A 155 -15.50 -4.35 14.51
N ASN A 156 -14.58 -4.64 15.43
CA ASN A 156 -13.39 -3.84 15.68
C ASN A 156 -12.21 -4.42 14.89
N LEU A 157 -11.65 -3.60 13.99
CA LEU A 157 -10.58 -3.98 13.08
C LEU A 157 -9.22 -3.46 13.53
N GLY A 158 -9.17 -2.43 14.39
CA GLY A 158 -7.92 -1.82 14.82
C GLY A 158 -7.09 -1.34 13.61
N GLU A 159 -5.84 -1.76 13.56
CA GLU A 159 -4.93 -1.45 12.45
C GLU A 159 -5.36 -2.06 11.11
N LEU A 160 -6.22 -3.10 11.11
CA LEU A 160 -6.69 -3.74 9.87
C LEU A 160 -7.62 -2.84 9.04
N LYS A 161 -8.03 -1.69 9.57
CA LYS A 161 -8.71 -0.64 8.79
C LYS A 161 -7.87 -0.20 7.58
N ASP A 162 -6.54 -0.31 7.68
CA ASP A 162 -5.59 0.06 6.62
C ASP A 162 -5.17 -1.17 5.77
N ALA A 163 -5.93 -2.28 5.83
CA ALA A 163 -5.66 -3.44 5.00
C ALA A 163 -5.92 -3.15 3.52
N LYS A 164 -4.96 -3.51 2.66
CA LYS A 164 -5.10 -3.44 1.20
C LYS A 164 -6.15 -4.45 0.68
N LYS A 165 -6.22 -5.60 1.33
CA LYS A 165 -7.21 -6.65 1.10
C LYS A 165 -7.61 -7.21 2.45
N LEU A 166 -8.91 -7.30 2.70
CA LEU A 166 -9.49 -7.95 3.87
C LEU A 166 -10.52 -8.94 3.37
N GLU A 167 -10.36 -10.20 3.73
CA GLU A 167 -11.25 -11.29 3.40
C GLU A 167 -11.78 -11.91 4.68
N ILE A 168 -13.10 -11.98 4.78
CA ILE A 168 -13.82 -12.57 5.91
C ILE A 168 -14.40 -13.88 5.43
N GLY A 169 -13.99 -14.98 6.05
CA GLY A 169 -14.51 -16.31 5.80
C GLY A 169 -15.61 -16.65 6.78
N PHE A 170 -16.75 -17.11 6.30
CA PHE A 170 -17.89 -17.55 7.08
C PHE A 170 -18.11 -19.04 6.85
N SER A 171 -17.88 -19.84 7.88
CA SER A 171 -18.23 -21.27 7.88
C SER A 171 -19.67 -21.42 8.34
N GLY A 172 -20.46 -22.20 7.61
CA GLY A 172 -21.85 -22.48 7.94
C GLY A 172 -22.77 -22.49 6.73
N ALA A 173 -24.07 -22.60 6.99
CA ALA A 173 -25.07 -22.78 5.96
C ALA A 173 -25.79 -21.46 5.64
N VAL A 174 -26.00 -21.16 4.36
CA VAL A 174 -26.79 -19.98 3.95
C VAL A 174 -27.82 -20.37 2.90
N ASP A 175 -29.08 -20.06 3.18
CA ASP A 175 -30.15 -20.37 2.27
C ASP A 175 -29.93 -19.74 0.88
N ASN A 176 -29.88 -20.62 -0.13
CA ASN A 176 -29.50 -20.41 -1.53
C ASN A 176 -28.30 -19.48 -1.75
N TYR A 177 -28.51 -18.16 -1.83
CA TYR A 177 -27.51 -17.22 -2.30
C TYR A 177 -27.22 -16.10 -1.32
N VAL A 178 -25.97 -15.64 -1.29
CA VAL A 178 -25.49 -14.64 -0.33
C VAL A 178 -24.74 -13.49 -0.99
N ARG A 179 -24.97 -12.27 -0.49
CA ARG A 179 -24.18 -11.07 -0.76
C ARG A 179 -23.77 -10.44 0.56
N VAL A 180 -22.66 -9.74 0.56
CA VAL A 180 -22.10 -9.15 1.78
C VAL A 180 -21.67 -7.73 1.50
N LYS A 181 -22.07 -6.81 2.37
CA LYS A 181 -21.57 -5.46 2.42
C LYS A 181 -20.88 -5.21 3.76
N ILE A 182 -19.83 -4.39 3.76
CA ILE A 182 -19.23 -3.85 4.99
C ILE A 182 -19.35 -2.33 4.97
N ASN A 183 -19.97 -1.76 5.99
CA ASN A 183 -20.29 -0.32 6.06
C ASN A 183 -20.98 0.22 4.78
N GLY A 184 -21.86 -0.59 4.17
CA GLY A 184 -22.55 -0.26 2.91
C GLY A 184 -21.75 -0.47 1.63
N HIS A 185 -20.46 -0.84 1.70
CA HIS A 185 -19.64 -1.16 0.53
C HIS A 185 -19.75 -2.64 0.15
N GLU A 186 -20.04 -2.91 -1.12
CA GLU A 186 -20.10 -4.27 -1.69
C GLU A 186 -18.76 -5.01 -1.56
N MET A 187 -18.84 -6.25 -1.11
CA MET A 187 -17.71 -7.18 -1.05
C MET A 187 -17.82 -8.21 -2.17
N LYS A 188 -16.68 -8.73 -2.63
CA LYS A 188 -16.67 -9.88 -3.56
C LYS A 188 -16.95 -11.14 -2.76
N VAL A 189 -18.06 -11.80 -3.09
CA VAL A 189 -18.53 -12.98 -2.36
C VAL A 189 -18.40 -14.24 -3.20
N LEU A 190 -17.79 -15.27 -2.62
CA LEU A 190 -17.63 -16.59 -3.22
C LEU A 190 -18.20 -17.65 -2.28
N GLY A 191 -19.16 -18.46 -2.75
CA GLY A 191 -19.75 -19.54 -1.97
C GLY A 191 -19.17 -20.90 -2.32
N ASN A 192 -18.98 -21.77 -1.33
CA ASN A 192 -18.44 -23.11 -1.51
C ASN A 192 -19.42 -24.16 -0.98
N GLU A 193 -20.21 -24.71 -1.89
CA GLU A 193 -21.17 -25.79 -1.63
C GLU A 193 -20.47 -27.06 -1.13
N ASN A 194 -20.71 -27.42 0.13
CA ASN A 194 -20.19 -28.62 0.78
C ASN A 194 -18.66 -28.77 0.77
N GLY A 195 -17.91 -27.67 0.65
CA GLY A 195 -16.45 -27.75 0.51
C GLY A 195 -15.98 -28.31 -0.84
N ALA A 196 -16.88 -28.60 -1.78
CA ALA A 196 -16.58 -29.30 -3.04
C ALA A 196 -15.86 -28.43 -4.08
N ARG A 197 -15.92 -27.10 -3.95
CA ARG A 197 -15.36 -26.17 -4.94
C ARG A 197 -14.32 -25.23 -4.31
N PRO A 198 -13.01 -25.49 -4.46
CA PRO A 198 -11.98 -24.68 -3.81
C PRO A 198 -12.00 -23.21 -4.26
N GLU A 199 -12.38 -22.95 -5.51
CA GLU A 199 -12.45 -21.60 -6.09
C GLU A 199 -13.69 -20.79 -5.63
N GLY A 200 -14.69 -21.45 -5.05
CA GLY A 200 -16.02 -20.89 -4.80
C GLY A 200 -16.84 -20.61 -6.08
N THR A 201 -18.12 -20.31 -5.92
CA THR A 201 -19.09 -20.06 -7.01
C THR A 201 -19.85 -18.76 -6.73
N GLN A 202 -20.05 -17.97 -7.78
CA GLN A 202 -20.83 -16.72 -7.75
C GLN A 202 -21.71 -16.62 -9.00
N TYR A 203 -22.94 -16.14 -8.84
CA TYR A 203 -23.91 -15.89 -9.91
C TYR A 203 -24.45 -14.48 -9.78
N SER A 204 -24.23 -13.64 -10.80
CA SER A 204 -24.71 -12.26 -10.82
C SER A 204 -24.38 -11.49 -9.53
N GLY A 205 -23.17 -11.63 -9.00
CA GLY A 205 -22.74 -10.98 -7.75
C GLY A 205 -23.11 -11.72 -6.45
N TRP A 206 -23.96 -12.76 -6.49
CA TRP A 206 -24.33 -13.54 -5.31
C TRP A 206 -23.52 -14.84 -5.20
N GLY A 207 -22.91 -15.11 -4.05
CA GLY A 207 -22.24 -16.38 -3.77
C GLY A 207 -23.24 -17.50 -3.51
N PHE A 208 -22.88 -18.74 -3.84
CA PHE A 208 -23.69 -19.94 -3.59
C PHE A 208 -22.98 -20.89 -2.61
N PRO A 209 -23.18 -20.73 -1.29
CA PRO A 209 -22.48 -21.51 -0.26
C PRO A 209 -23.10 -22.87 0.04
N GLY A 210 -24.41 -23.07 -0.19
CA GLY A 210 -25.11 -24.32 0.11
C GLY A 210 -25.54 -24.51 1.57
N TYR A 211 -26.17 -25.66 1.85
CA TYR A 211 -26.82 -25.97 3.14
C TYR A 211 -26.00 -26.71 4.16
N VAL A 212 -25.10 -27.53 3.64
CA VAL A 212 -24.68 -28.75 4.32
C VAL A 212 -23.51 -28.46 5.24
N VAL A 213 -23.03 -29.49 5.95
CA VAL A 213 -22.10 -29.34 7.08
C VAL A 213 -20.80 -28.61 6.77
N ASN A 214 -20.35 -28.63 5.52
CA ASN A 214 -19.10 -27.99 5.08
C ASN A 214 -19.31 -26.76 4.19
N SER A 215 -20.53 -26.22 4.18
CA SER A 215 -20.85 -25.01 3.43
C SER A 215 -20.11 -23.82 4.04
N ARG A 216 -19.66 -22.91 3.16
CA ARG A 216 -18.97 -21.69 3.57
C ARG A 216 -19.04 -20.64 2.48
N PHE A 217 -18.83 -19.39 2.84
CA PHE A 217 -18.59 -18.31 1.87
C PHE A 217 -17.47 -17.40 2.36
N THR A 218 -16.78 -16.76 1.42
CA THR A 218 -15.84 -15.69 1.72
C THR A 218 -16.38 -14.37 1.20
N ALA A 219 -16.04 -13.28 1.88
CA ALA A 219 -16.34 -11.91 1.47
C ALA A 219 -15.06 -11.08 1.50
N GLU A 220 -14.62 -10.61 0.33
CA GLU A 220 -13.38 -9.85 0.15
C GLU A 220 -13.68 -8.38 -0.18
N THR A 221 -13.00 -7.45 0.52
CA THR A 221 -13.13 -6.02 0.25
C THR A 221 -12.74 -5.67 -1.19
N GLN A 222 -13.49 -4.74 -1.79
CA GLN A 222 -13.23 -4.24 -3.15
C GLN A 222 -12.54 -2.87 -3.10
N PRO A 223 -11.85 -2.45 -4.19
CA PRO A 223 -11.29 -1.10 -4.28
C PRO A 223 -12.34 -0.03 -3.96
N GLY A 224 -12.02 0.90 -3.05
CA GLY A 224 -12.95 1.94 -2.57
C GLY A 224 -13.78 1.56 -1.35
N THR A 225 -13.62 0.35 -0.79
CA THR A 225 -14.22 -0.02 0.50
C THR A 225 -13.64 0.83 1.63
N VAL A 226 -14.51 1.44 2.45
CA VAL A 226 -14.10 2.21 3.63
C VAL A 226 -14.24 1.35 4.89
N LEU A 227 -13.14 1.20 5.62
CA LEU A 227 -13.06 0.48 6.89
C LEU A 227 -12.74 1.46 8.02
N TYR A 228 -13.36 1.26 9.18
CA TYR A 228 -13.10 2.01 10.39
C TYR A 228 -12.30 1.18 11.38
N GLU A 229 -11.63 1.84 12.32
CA GLU A 229 -10.91 1.16 13.40
C GLU A 229 -11.86 0.34 14.28
N ASN A 230 -13.00 0.93 14.63
CA ASN A 230 -13.98 0.38 15.56
C ASN A 230 -15.38 0.52 14.99
N ASN A 231 -16.31 -0.29 15.50
CA ASN A 231 -17.75 -0.21 15.19
C ASN A 231 -18.11 -0.37 13.70
N ASN A 232 -17.38 -1.19 12.96
CA ASN A 232 -17.82 -1.60 11.63
C ASN A 232 -19.07 -2.50 11.76
N PHE A 233 -19.88 -2.51 10.72
CA PHE A 233 -20.97 -3.47 10.57
C PHE A 233 -20.89 -4.18 9.23
N ILE A 234 -21.31 -5.44 9.23
CA ILE A 234 -21.33 -6.32 8.07
C ILE A 234 -22.77 -6.74 7.84
N ASP A 235 -23.30 -6.41 6.67
CA ASP A 235 -24.64 -6.80 6.24
C ASP A 235 -24.55 -7.99 5.30
N ILE A 236 -25.17 -9.10 5.71
CA ILE A 236 -25.25 -10.36 4.98
C ILE A 236 -26.66 -10.46 4.41
N TYR A 237 -26.75 -10.25 3.11
CA TYR A 237 -27.97 -10.38 2.32
C TYR A 237 -28.12 -11.84 1.92
N VAL A 238 -29.27 -12.43 2.22
CA VAL A 238 -29.59 -13.82 1.94
C VAL A 238 -30.81 -13.87 1.02
N LYS A 239 -30.66 -14.53 -0.13
CA LYS A 239 -31.74 -14.81 -1.06
C LYS A 239 -32.36 -16.14 -0.73
N SER A 240 -33.60 -16.08 -0.29
CA SER A 240 -34.32 -17.22 0.23
C SER A 240 -35.45 -17.63 -0.71
N ASN A 241 -35.70 -18.94 -0.72
CA ASN A 241 -36.81 -19.52 -1.46
C ASN A 241 -38.03 -19.60 -0.51
N PRO A 242 -39.23 -19.94 -1.02
CA PRO A 242 -40.45 -19.89 -0.21
C PRO A 242 -40.55 -20.96 0.89
N SER A 243 -39.60 -21.89 0.94
CA SER A 243 -39.69 -23.09 1.79
C SER A 243 -38.80 -23.03 3.03
N HIS A 244 -37.86 -22.10 3.08
CA HIS A 244 -37.00 -21.85 4.23
C HIS A 244 -36.30 -20.52 4.04
N MET A 245 -35.94 -19.85 5.13
CA MET A 245 -34.90 -18.83 5.18
C MET A 245 -33.93 -19.22 6.29
N GLY A 246 -32.64 -18.99 6.08
CA GLY A 246 -31.72 -19.07 7.19
C GLY A 246 -30.30 -18.72 6.87
N LEU A 247 -29.64 -18.20 7.89
CA LEU A 247 -28.21 -18.05 7.93
C LEU A 247 -27.76 -18.74 9.23
N LEU A 248 -26.77 -19.62 9.09
CA LEU A 248 -26.15 -20.36 10.18
C LEU A 248 -24.66 -20.12 10.06
N ILE A 249 -24.06 -19.53 11.10
CA ILE A 249 -22.64 -19.23 11.17
C ILE A 249 -22.01 -20.03 12.30
N GLU A 250 -21.10 -20.93 11.94
CA GLU A 250 -20.34 -21.79 12.86
C GLU A 250 -19.02 -21.15 13.23
N ASP A 251 -18.35 -20.57 12.24
CA ASP A 251 -17.11 -19.88 12.47
C ASP A 251 -16.90 -18.70 11.54
N ILE A 252 -16.12 -17.74 12.00
CA ILE A 252 -15.72 -16.57 11.24
C ILE A 252 -14.20 -16.52 11.28
N SER A 253 -13.59 -16.60 10.11
CA SER A 253 -12.15 -16.46 9.92
C SER A 253 -11.81 -15.16 9.21
N LEU A 254 -10.59 -14.69 9.42
CA LEU A 254 -10.08 -13.45 8.85
C LEU A 254 -8.76 -13.71 8.13
N ALA A 255 -8.69 -13.32 6.87
CA ALA A 255 -7.47 -13.29 6.08
C ALA A 255 -7.25 -11.86 5.57
N TYR A 256 -6.03 -11.34 5.66
CA TYR A 256 -5.76 -9.97 5.26
C TYR A 256 -4.39 -9.79 4.63
N LYS A 257 -4.25 -8.69 3.90
CA LYS A 257 -2.99 -8.19 3.37
C LYS A 257 -2.90 -6.70 3.69
N MET A 258 -1.96 -6.32 4.54
CA MET A 258 -1.77 -4.92 4.91
C MET A 258 -1.33 -4.07 3.71
N ALA A 259 -1.78 -2.81 3.67
CA ALA A 259 -1.17 -1.80 2.82
C ALA A 259 0.19 -1.41 3.43
N TYR A 260 1.22 -2.21 3.20
CA TYR A 260 2.56 -1.76 3.54
C TYR A 260 2.85 -0.49 2.72
N THR A 261 3.23 0.60 3.39
CA THR A 261 4.01 1.65 2.75
C THR A 261 5.22 0.93 2.16
N ASN A 262 5.25 0.78 0.84
CA ASN A 262 6.36 0.14 0.14
C ASN A 262 7.65 0.86 0.57
N GLN A 263 8.41 0.26 1.49
CA GLN A 263 9.83 0.53 1.65
C GLN A 263 10.58 -0.15 0.49
N ASN A 264 10.09 0.02 -0.74
CA ASN A 264 10.88 -0.30 -1.91
C ASN A 264 11.96 0.78 -1.97
N VAL A 265 13.10 0.49 -1.34
CA VAL A 265 14.28 1.34 -1.36
C VAL A 265 14.88 1.21 -2.76
N TYR A 266 14.41 2.03 -3.68
CA TYR A 266 14.97 2.14 -5.02
C TYR A 266 16.24 3.00 -4.94
N GLY A 267 17.39 2.36 -4.83
CA GLY A 267 18.70 3.00 -4.93
C GLY A 267 19.12 3.20 -6.39
N SER A 268 19.74 4.34 -6.68
CA SER A 268 20.39 4.64 -7.97
C SER A 268 21.70 3.86 -8.12
N TRP A 269 22.01 3.44 -9.35
CA TRP A 269 23.15 2.58 -9.70
C TRP A 269 24.43 3.35 -10.10
N GLY A 270 24.44 4.69 -10.00
CA GLY A 270 25.54 5.55 -10.45
C GLY A 270 26.58 5.91 -9.39
N GLU A 271 26.68 5.17 -8.29
CA GLU A 271 27.48 5.56 -7.13
C GLU A 271 28.91 4.94 -7.16
N TYR A 272 29.65 5.11 -8.26
CA TYR A 272 31.00 4.53 -8.41
C TYR A 272 32.07 5.53 -8.85
N GLY A 273 32.08 6.70 -8.21
CA GLY A 273 33.18 7.68 -8.29
C GLY A 273 33.64 8.23 -6.94
N ILE A 274 33.15 7.68 -5.81
CA ILE A 274 33.52 8.13 -4.47
C ILE A 274 34.79 7.37 -4.04
N ILE A 275 35.88 8.10 -3.82
CA ILE A 275 37.10 7.53 -3.22
C ILE A 275 36.82 7.34 -1.72
N ALA A 276 36.24 6.20 -1.35
CA ALA A 276 35.84 5.90 0.03
C ALA A 276 37.05 5.54 0.91
N ASN A 277 37.12 6.12 2.10
CA ASN A 277 38.21 5.96 3.06
C ASN A 277 37.93 4.82 4.07
N GLY A 278 37.68 3.60 3.59
CA GLY A 278 37.45 2.44 4.47
C GLY A 278 36.49 1.38 3.91
N LYS A 279 36.06 0.45 4.79
CA LYS A 279 35.12 -0.63 4.46
C LYS A 279 33.74 -0.05 4.15
N ALA A 280 33.32 -0.12 2.89
CA ALA A 280 31.95 0.15 2.49
C ALA A 280 31.08 -1.07 2.81
N ASP A 281 30.24 -0.99 3.85
CA ASP A 281 29.32 -2.07 4.27
C ASP A 281 27.98 -2.06 3.50
N SER A 282 27.80 -1.10 2.60
CA SER A 282 26.71 -1.06 1.61
C SER A 282 27.22 -0.39 0.34
N ALA A 283 27.13 -1.10 -0.79
CA ALA A 283 27.45 -0.59 -2.13
C ALA A 283 26.27 -0.75 -3.10
N SER A 284 25.10 -1.21 -2.62
CA SER A 284 23.90 -1.34 -3.44
C SER A 284 22.63 -1.53 -2.62
N GLY A 285 21.55 -0.89 -3.07
CA GLY A 285 20.18 -1.29 -2.70
C GLY A 285 19.77 -2.65 -3.27
N ALA A 286 20.64 -3.33 -4.03
CA ALA A 286 20.36 -4.65 -4.61
C ALA A 286 20.09 -5.71 -3.54
N GLY A 287 20.67 -5.57 -2.33
CA GLY A 287 20.38 -6.42 -1.17
C GLY A 287 18.97 -6.24 -0.59
N LEU A 288 18.29 -5.13 -0.91
CA LEU A 288 16.92 -4.82 -0.49
C LEU A 288 15.89 -5.15 -1.58
N SER A 289 16.34 -5.47 -2.80
CA SER A 289 15.46 -6.01 -3.83
C SER A 289 15.11 -7.47 -3.49
N SER A 290 13.89 -7.67 -3.00
CA SER A 290 13.35 -8.99 -2.73
C SER A 290 11.90 -9.07 -3.22
N SER A 291 11.44 -10.29 -3.52
CA SER A 291 10.03 -10.54 -3.82
C SER A 291 9.16 -10.23 -2.58
N PHE A 292 7.84 -10.29 -2.74
CA PHE A 292 6.85 -10.03 -1.68
C PHE A 292 7.10 -10.74 -0.33
N ASN A 293 7.90 -11.82 -0.29
CA ASN A 293 8.19 -12.61 0.91
C ASN A 293 9.51 -12.22 1.64
N GLY A 294 10.18 -11.14 1.24
CA GLY A 294 11.55 -10.87 1.71
C GLY A 294 12.55 -11.89 1.15
N ARG A 295 13.84 -11.71 1.46
CA ARG A 295 14.90 -12.66 1.10
C ARG A 295 15.49 -13.24 2.39
N SER A 296 15.39 -14.56 2.58
CA SER A 296 15.83 -15.20 3.82
C SER A 296 17.35 -15.47 3.81
N GLY A 297 18.03 -15.03 4.87
CA GLY A 297 19.33 -15.59 5.30
C GLY A 297 20.55 -15.37 4.39
N ILE A 298 20.69 -14.22 3.73
CA ILE A 298 21.80 -13.98 2.80
C ILE A 298 22.89 -13.12 3.44
N THR A 299 24.14 -13.58 3.38
CA THR A 299 25.28 -12.87 3.96
C THR A 299 25.63 -11.61 3.15
N PRO A 300 26.31 -10.61 3.75
CA PRO A 300 26.79 -9.44 3.02
C PRO A 300 27.61 -9.71 1.76
N ARG A 301 28.29 -10.86 1.75
CA ARG A 301 29.07 -11.35 0.63
C ARG A 301 28.22 -11.82 -0.56
N ASP A 302 27.04 -12.35 -0.28
CA ASP A 302 26.16 -12.95 -1.28
C ASP A 302 25.18 -11.95 -1.91
N TYR A 303 24.82 -10.86 -1.19
CA TYR A 303 24.00 -9.78 -1.78
C TYR A 303 24.81 -8.86 -2.72
N ASN A 304 26.12 -8.75 -2.49
CA ASN A 304 27.03 -7.92 -3.30
C ASN A 304 27.71 -8.66 -4.45
N LYS A 305 27.25 -9.86 -4.85
CA LYS A 305 27.92 -10.62 -5.93
C LYS A 305 28.00 -9.87 -7.27
N LEU A 306 27.12 -8.89 -7.48
CA LEU A 306 27.00 -8.10 -8.71
C LEU A 306 27.30 -6.60 -8.49
N THR A 307 27.69 -6.18 -7.28
CA THR A 307 27.96 -4.78 -6.91
C THR A 307 29.27 -4.69 -6.16
N PHE A 308 29.99 -3.57 -6.28
CA PHE A 308 31.39 -3.47 -5.87
C PHE A 308 31.52 -3.47 -4.33
N ALA A 309 31.56 -4.64 -3.71
CA ALA A 309 31.86 -4.79 -2.29
C ALA A 309 33.35 -5.01 -2.08
N ASN A 310 33.89 -4.37 -1.04
CA ASN A 310 35.27 -4.55 -0.60
C ASN A 310 35.45 -5.89 0.14
N ILE A 311 35.20 -6.99 -0.57
CA ILE A 311 35.38 -8.38 -0.16
C ILE A 311 36.32 -9.07 -1.15
N PRO A 312 37.09 -10.08 -0.71
CA PRO A 312 38.34 -10.50 -1.36
C PRO A 312 38.22 -11.18 -2.75
N LYS A 313 37.12 -11.02 -3.50
CA LYS A 313 36.99 -11.64 -4.83
C LYS A 313 36.64 -10.72 -6.01
N PHE A 314 36.16 -9.49 -5.86
CA PHE A 314 36.02 -8.56 -7.01
C PHE A 314 36.07 -7.07 -6.59
N GLY A 315 36.82 -6.24 -7.33
CA GLY A 315 36.88 -4.77 -7.19
C GLY A 315 37.61 -4.25 -5.96
N ASN A 316 38.94 -4.15 -6.00
CA ASN A 316 39.75 -3.62 -4.90
C ASN A 316 40.22 -2.19 -5.21
N PHE A 317 39.75 -1.20 -4.45
CA PHE A 317 40.49 0.07 -4.33
C PHE A 317 41.67 -0.20 -3.40
N SER A 318 42.87 0.25 -3.77
CA SER A 318 44.16 -0.19 -3.19
C SER A 318 44.14 -0.40 -1.67
N SER A 319 44.97 -1.33 -1.20
CA SER A 319 45.19 -1.68 0.23
C SER A 319 45.61 -0.51 1.14
N THR A 320 45.74 0.69 0.60
CA THR A 320 45.88 1.92 1.36
C THR A 320 44.53 2.28 1.97
N SER A 321 44.40 2.05 3.27
CA SER A 321 43.30 2.47 4.16
C SER A 321 43.15 4.00 4.29
N SER A 322 43.67 4.74 3.32
CA SER A 322 43.64 6.19 3.25
C SER A 322 43.54 6.59 1.79
N VAL A 323 42.58 7.47 1.47
CA VAL A 323 42.81 8.42 0.38
C VAL A 323 44.07 9.17 0.79
N PRO A 324 45.15 9.19 -0.01
CA PRO A 324 46.33 9.95 0.37
C PRO A 324 45.89 11.37 0.76
N ASP A 325 46.18 11.77 2.00
CA ASP A 325 46.04 13.18 2.40
C ASP A 325 46.88 14.07 1.46
N ASN A 326 47.91 13.47 0.87
CA ASN A 326 48.82 13.98 -0.11
C ASN A 326 48.17 13.98 -1.51
N PHE A 327 47.14 14.82 -1.71
CA PHE A 327 46.67 15.16 -3.04
C PHE A 327 47.16 16.56 -3.41
N THR A 328 47.81 16.67 -4.55
CA THR A 328 48.17 17.96 -5.13
C THR A 328 46.93 18.55 -5.78
N LEU A 329 46.37 19.60 -5.17
CA LEU A 329 45.30 20.39 -5.78
C LEU A 329 45.72 20.83 -7.18
N PRO A 330 44.85 20.70 -8.19
CA PRO A 330 45.19 21.16 -9.50
C PRO A 330 45.48 22.66 -9.47
N SER A 331 46.57 23.05 -10.12
CA SER A 331 46.92 24.45 -10.27
C SER A 331 46.42 24.94 -11.63
N VAL A 332 45.89 26.15 -11.62
CA VAL A 332 45.42 26.84 -12.82
C VAL A 332 46.27 28.09 -13.01
N ARG A 333 46.62 28.37 -14.27
CA ARG A 333 47.30 29.63 -14.60
C ARG A 333 46.31 30.79 -14.47
N GLY A 334 46.80 31.94 -14.06
CA GLY A 334 46.01 33.17 -14.00
C GLY A 334 46.15 33.94 -12.70
N ALA A 335 45.09 34.65 -12.34
CA ALA A 335 45.05 35.54 -11.19
C ALA A 335 45.26 34.78 -9.87
N ARG A 336 45.83 35.46 -8.86
CA ARG A 336 45.90 34.96 -7.49
C ARG A 336 45.36 36.02 -6.55
N GLY A 337 44.40 35.67 -5.70
CA GLY A 337 43.73 36.65 -4.85
C GLY A 337 43.07 36.05 -3.60
N ASN A 338 42.37 36.91 -2.88
CA ASN A 338 41.52 36.54 -1.74
C ASN A 338 40.08 36.94 -2.04
N ILE A 339 39.12 36.12 -1.61
CA ILE A 339 37.69 36.40 -1.74
C ILE A 339 36.98 36.19 -0.40
N SER A 340 35.85 36.87 -0.19
CA SER A 340 35.04 36.76 1.01
C SER A 340 33.58 37.14 0.72
N GLY A 341 32.66 36.81 1.64
CA GLY A 341 31.25 37.16 1.52
C GLY A 341 30.52 36.36 0.45
N ASN A 342 29.68 37.05 -0.34
CA ASN A 342 28.91 36.45 -1.42
C ASN A 342 29.65 36.67 -2.74
N VAL A 343 29.96 35.58 -3.44
CA VAL A 343 30.81 35.59 -4.63
C VAL A 343 30.06 34.98 -5.81
N ASP A 344 30.00 35.71 -6.92
CA ASP A 344 29.72 35.15 -8.24
C ASP A 344 31.05 34.65 -8.81
N VAL A 345 31.22 33.34 -8.95
CA VAL A 345 32.48 32.78 -9.46
C VAL A 345 32.74 33.18 -10.91
N ASN A 346 31.71 33.48 -11.70
CA ASN A 346 31.91 33.93 -13.07
C ASN A 346 32.40 35.38 -13.16
N SER A 347 32.29 36.19 -12.11
CA SER A 347 32.86 37.55 -12.08
C SER A 347 34.37 37.55 -11.84
N LEU A 348 34.93 36.42 -11.40
CA LEU A 348 36.37 36.25 -11.20
C LEU A 348 37.09 35.98 -12.52
N ALA A 349 38.34 36.41 -12.61
CA ALA A 349 39.25 35.96 -13.67
C ALA A 349 39.69 34.51 -13.42
N SER A 350 40.10 33.79 -14.47
CA SER A 350 40.74 32.47 -14.32
C SER A 350 41.93 32.58 -13.36
N GLY A 351 42.03 31.65 -12.41
CA GLY A 351 43.00 31.78 -11.32
C GLY A 351 42.64 31.04 -10.03
N GLU A 352 43.45 31.31 -9.00
CA GLU A 352 43.37 30.69 -7.68
C GLU A 352 43.04 31.72 -6.60
N TYR A 353 42.02 31.46 -5.80
CA TYR A 353 41.51 32.40 -4.79
C TYR A 353 41.44 31.76 -3.42
N ASN A 354 42.08 32.38 -2.42
CA ASN A 354 41.97 31.95 -1.03
C ASN A 354 40.73 32.54 -0.35
N ALA A 355 40.15 31.83 0.59
CA ALA A 355 38.99 32.28 1.34
C ALA A 355 38.97 31.77 2.79
N GLY A 356 38.30 32.51 3.68
CA GLY A 356 37.77 31.98 4.93
C GLY A 356 36.43 31.30 4.69
N ASN A 357 35.39 31.70 5.43
CA ASN A 357 34.01 31.33 5.08
C ASN A 357 33.55 32.16 3.87
N VAL A 358 32.92 31.52 2.89
CA VAL A 358 32.44 32.18 1.66
C VAL A 358 31.16 31.53 1.16
N THR A 359 30.29 32.34 0.56
CA THR A 359 29.07 31.88 -0.11
C THR A 359 29.24 32.05 -1.60
N LEU A 360 29.18 30.95 -2.36
CA LEU A 360 29.10 30.99 -3.81
C LEU A 360 27.63 31.14 -4.21
N THR A 361 27.36 32.19 -4.99
CA THR A 361 26.04 32.48 -5.54
C THR A 361 25.85 31.78 -6.88
N GLY A 362 24.59 31.63 -7.32
CA GLY A 362 24.28 30.97 -8.58
C GLY A 362 24.95 31.69 -9.76
N SER A 363 25.62 30.93 -10.61
CA SER A 363 26.43 31.46 -11.71
C SER A 363 26.57 30.45 -12.85
N LYS A 364 26.86 30.94 -14.05
CA LYS A 364 27.22 30.12 -15.21
C LYS A 364 28.64 30.50 -15.64
N LEU A 365 29.58 29.60 -15.40
CA LEU A 365 31.00 29.81 -15.67
C LEU A 365 31.23 29.88 -17.18
N SER A 366 31.80 31.00 -17.63
CA SER A 366 32.08 31.25 -19.06
C SER A 366 33.09 30.25 -19.61
N VAL A 367 33.05 30.01 -20.92
CA VAL A 367 34.07 29.20 -21.62
C VAL A 367 35.48 29.70 -21.31
N ASP A 368 36.46 28.79 -21.33
CA ASP A 368 37.87 29.06 -21.05
C ASP A 368 38.18 29.59 -19.63
N LYS A 369 37.20 29.53 -18.70
CA LYS A 369 37.44 29.87 -17.30
C LYS A 369 37.79 28.66 -16.45
N SER A 370 38.94 28.74 -15.80
CA SER A 370 39.40 27.75 -14.82
C SER A 370 39.65 28.43 -13.48
N ILE A 371 38.87 28.09 -12.47
CA ILE A 371 38.87 28.76 -11.16
C ILE A 371 39.06 27.73 -10.04
N VAL A 372 40.00 28.00 -9.14
CA VAL A 372 40.23 27.21 -7.93
C VAL A 372 39.94 28.06 -6.70
N ILE A 373 38.97 27.65 -5.90
CA ILE A 373 38.67 28.24 -4.60
C ILE A 373 39.34 27.42 -3.51
N LYS A 374 40.22 28.05 -2.73
CA LYS A 374 40.98 27.45 -1.61
C LYS A 374 40.50 28.07 -0.30
N SER A 375 39.49 27.47 0.30
CA SER A 375 38.92 27.90 1.57
C SER A 375 39.52 27.14 2.76
N SER A 376 39.91 27.87 3.82
CA SER A 376 40.24 27.28 5.12
C SER A 376 39.01 27.02 5.99
N GLY A 377 37.83 27.49 5.56
CA GLY A 377 36.57 27.45 6.28
C GLY A 377 35.45 26.73 5.52
N VAL A 378 34.23 27.23 5.68
CA VAL A 378 33.03 26.69 5.04
C VAL A 378 32.76 27.39 3.71
N VAL A 379 32.59 26.61 2.65
CA VAL A 379 32.04 27.08 1.38
C VAL A 379 30.56 26.72 1.31
N ARG A 380 29.68 27.72 1.24
CA ARG A 380 28.24 27.53 1.06
C ARG A 380 27.86 27.78 -0.39
N ILE A 381 27.24 26.82 -1.05
CA ILE A 381 26.73 26.95 -2.42
C ILE A 381 25.24 27.25 -2.31
N SER A 382 24.86 28.49 -2.65
CA SER A 382 23.51 29.03 -2.44
C SER A 382 22.64 29.07 -3.71
N GLY A 383 23.26 28.89 -4.88
CA GLY A 383 22.59 28.80 -6.18
C GLY A 383 23.31 27.84 -7.12
N ASP A 384 22.71 27.59 -8.28
CA ASP A 384 23.24 26.65 -9.26
C ASP A 384 24.59 27.10 -9.82
N LEU A 385 25.56 26.19 -9.89
CA LEU A 385 26.88 26.44 -10.46
C LEU A 385 26.96 25.70 -11.78
N LEU A 386 26.81 26.43 -12.88
CA LEU A 386 26.67 25.87 -14.22
C LEU A 386 27.92 26.11 -15.07
N TYR A 387 28.07 25.33 -16.13
CA TYR A 387 29.11 25.53 -17.15
C TYR A 387 28.46 26.05 -18.42
N THR A 388 29.16 26.94 -19.13
CA THR A 388 28.79 27.32 -20.48
C THR A 388 29.16 26.20 -21.43
N ASP A 389 28.20 25.81 -22.28
CA ASP A 389 28.42 24.78 -23.29
C ASP A 389 29.46 25.25 -24.31
N THR A 390 30.35 24.34 -24.70
CA THR A 390 31.36 24.59 -25.73
C THR A 390 31.60 23.32 -26.54
N ASN A 391 31.85 23.49 -27.83
CA ASN A 391 32.28 22.42 -28.72
C ASN A 391 33.81 22.29 -28.79
N ASP A 392 34.55 23.23 -28.18
CA ASP A 392 36.01 23.17 -28.10
C ASP A 392 36.44 22.57 -26.76
N VAL A 393 36.93 21.33 -26.82
CA VAL A 393 37.48 20.59 -25.68
C VAL A 393 38.62 21.31 -24.96
N ARG A 394 39.31 22.27 -25.61
CA ARG A 394 40.39 23.06 -25.01
C ARG A 394 39.89 24.21 -24.15
N GLN A 395 38.65 24.64 -24.36
CA GLN A 395 38.02 25.79 -23.67
C GLN A 395 36.99 25.34 -22.63
N LEU A 396 37.07 24.08 -22.17
CA LEU A 396 36.17 23.57 -21.16
C LEU A 396 36.28 24.40 -19.87
N PRO A 397 35.17 24.94 -19.36
CA PRO A 397 35.17 25.63 -18.07
C PRO A 397 35.38 24.63 -16.93
N GLN A 398 36.07 25.06 -15.87
CA GLN A 398 36.29 24.23 -14.69
C GLN A 398 36.27 25.06 -13.40
N LEU A 399 35.46 24.61 -12.45
CA LEU A 399 35.46 25.08 -11.07
C LEU A 399 35.98 23.99 -10.14
N ILE A 400 36.92 24.33 -9.27
CA ILE A 400 37.43 23.44 -8.21
C ILE A 400 37.21 24.13 -6.88
N ILE A 401 36.50 23.46 -5.97
CA ILE A 401 36.22 23.96 -4.62
C ILE A 401 36.96 23.07 -3.64
N TYR A 402 37.95 23.66 -2.98
CA TYR A 402 38.68 23.05 -1.88
C TYR A 402 38.33 23.78 -0.58
N ALA A 403 37.77 23.09 0.40
CA ALA A 403 37.32 23.71 1.65
C ALA A 403 37.49 22.81 2.88
N LYS A 404 37.30 23.36 4.09
CA LYS A 404 37.12 22.52 5.28
C LYS A 404 35.78 21.79 5.20
N ASN A 405 34.68 22.52 4.96
CA ASN A 405 33.35 21.94 4.73
C ASN A 405 32.69 22.58 3.50
N ILE A 406 31.90 21.80 2.78
CA ILE A 406 31.11 22.28 1.64
C ILE A 406 29.64 22.00 1.91
N ILE A 407 28.82 23.04 1.79
CA ILE A 407 27.38 22.96 2.10
C ILE A 407 26.60 23.40 0.87
N ILE A 408 25.78 22.50 0.32
CA ILE A 408 24.91 22.77 -0.81
C ILE A 408 23.52 23.06 -0.26
N GLU A 409 23.02 24.29 -0.45
CA GLU A 409 21.70 24.71 0.02
C GLU A 409 20.56 23.95 -0.65
N SER A 410 19.41 23.85 0.03
CA SER A 410 18.22 23.15 -0.48
C SER A 410 17.65 23.72 -1.78
N SER A 411 17.90 25.01 -2.04
CA SER A 411 17.49 25.70 -3.27
C SER A 411 18.29 25.26 -4.50
N VAL A 412 19.47 24.66 -4.34
CA VAL A 412 20.35 24.30 -5.47
C VAL A 412 19.84 23.04 -6.16
N GLY A 413 19.79 23.07 -7.49
CA GLY A 413 19.44 21.97 -8.38
C GLY A 413 20.62 21.41 -9.18
N GLU A 414 21.67 22.18 -9.47
CA GLU A 414 22.85 21.69 -10.19
C GLU A 414 24.17 22.33 -9.73
N VAL A 415 25.21 21.51 -9.59
CA VAL A 415 26.58 21.90 -9.25
C VAL A 415 27.57 21.24 -10.20
N ASN A 416 28.16 22.04 -11.09
CA ASN A 416 29.26 21.68 -11.98
C ASN A 416 30.57 22.14 -11.34
N ALA A 417 31.23 21.26 -10.59
CA ALA A 417 32.45 21.56 -9.86
C ALA A 417 33.13 20.29 -9.35
N TRP A 418 34.42 20.39 -9.05
CA TRP A 418 35.10 19.42 -8.20
C TRP A 418 34.90 19.84 -6.75
N LEU A 419 34.36 18.94 -5.92
CA LEU A 419 34.10 19.20 -4.50
C LEU A 419 35.12 18.45 -3.66
N ILE A 420 36.07 19.18 -3.07
CA ILE A 420 37.20 18.60 -2.35
C ILE A 420 37.22 19.14 -0.92
N THR A 421 37.25 18.25 0.07
CA THR A 421 37.44 18.63 1.47
C THR A 421 38.76 18.16 2.03
N GLN A 422 39.14 18.78 3.15
CA GLN A 422 40.09 18.23 4.10
C GLN A 422 39.58 16.89 4.67
N LYS A 423 40.50 16.11 5.26
CA LYS A 423 40.25 14.73 5.74
C LYS A 423 39.09 14.60 6.74
N ASP A 424 38.96 15.58 7.64
CA ASP A 424 37.93 15.65 8.68
C ASP A 424 36.68 16.43 8.25
N GLY A 425 36.75 17.04 7.06
CA GLY A 425 35.71 17.81 6.42
C GLY A 425 34.52 16.99 5.93
N TYR A 426 33.45 17.69 5.57
CA TYR A 426 32.28 17.08 4.96
C TYR A 426 31.68 17.87 3.80
N VAL A 427 30.97 17.14 2.94
CA VAL A 427 30.06 17.69 1.93
C VAL A 427 28.64 17.33 2.37
N SER A 428 27.75 18.32 2.47
CA SER A 428 26.33 18.09 2.78
C SER A 428 25.44 18.66 1.70
N THR A 429 24.52 17.83 1.21
CA THR A 429 23.38 18.29 0.40
C THR A 429 22.27 18.73 1.36
N CYS A 430 21.47 19.72 1.01
CA CYS A 430 20.41 20.27 1.86
C CYS A 430 20.87 20.87 3.21
N GLY A 431 21.83 21.79 3.17
CA GLY A 431 22.17 22.63 4.34
C GLY A 431 23.10 21.96 5.37
N VAL A 432 23.22 22.58 6.55
CA VAL A 432 24.24 22.24 7.57
C VAL A 432 23.89 20.97 8.34
N VAL A 433 24.88 20.12 8.61
CA VAL A 433 24.74 18.94 9.49
C VAL A 433 24.99 19.35 10.94
N ILE A 434 23.95 19.25 11.77
CA ILE A 434 24.00 19.62 13.21
C ILE A 434 24.80 18.58 14.02
N SER A 435 24.63 17.30 13.70
CA SER A 435 25.36 16.18 14.31
C SER A 435 25.52 15.05 13.31
N ALA A 436 26.70 14.44 13.24
CA ALA A 436 26.97 13.30 12.37
C ALA A 436 26.12 12.07 12.72
N GLY A 437 25.78 11.88 14.00
CA GLY A 437 24.91 10.77 14.46
C GLY A 437 23.41 10.99 14.19
N ALA A 438 23.02 12.24 13.87
CA ALA A 438 21.64 12.63 13.62
C ALA A 438 21.54 13.49 12.34
N TRP A 439 22.30 13.13 11.31
CA TRP A 439 22.50 13.94 10.11
C TRP A 439 21.22 14.09 9.26
N LEU A 440 20.21 13.26 9.49
CA LEU A 440 18.86 13.38 8.90
C LEU A 440 17.92 14.32 9.68
N SER A 441 18.36 14.88 10.81
CA SER A 441 17.54 15.83 11.57
C SER A 441 17.24 17.09 10.74
N GLY A 442 16.00 17.57 10.80
CA GLY A 442 15.51 18.73 10.03
C GLY A 442 15.28 18.49 8.54
N VAL A 443 15.42 17.25 8.08
CA VAL A 443 15.16 16.87 6.67
C VAL A 443 13.67 16.56 6.51
N SER A 444 13.02 17.23 5.57
CA SER A 444 11.62 17.00 5.21
C SER A 444 11.42 17.13 3.70
N GLU A 445 10.26 16.72 3.19
CA GLU A 445 9.89 16.97 1.80
C GLU A 445 9.82 18.48 1.49
N SER A 446 9.26 19.27 2.39
CA SER A 446 9.13 20.73 2.21
C SER A 446 10.46 21.47 2.25
N SER A 447 11.45 20.96 3.00
CA SER A 447 12.76 21.60 3.13
C SER A 447 13.82 21.05 2.18
N CYS A 448 13.77 19.76 1.82
CA CYS A 448 14.82 19.06 1.07
C CYS A 448 14.31 18.31 -0.16
N GLY A 449 13.07 18.58 -0.60
CA GLY A 449 12.43 17.85 -1.69
C GLY A 449 12.73 18.35 -3.10
N LYS A 450 13.83 19.10 -3.33
CA LYS A 450 14.32 19.47 -4.67
C LYS A 450 15.45 18.54 -5.09
N GLN A 451 15.41 18.01 -6.32
CA GLN A 451 16.47 17.15 -6.87
C GLN A 451 17.78 17.92 -7.04
N LEU A 452 18.92 17.27 -6.78
CA LEU A 452 20.25 17.84 -6.97
C LEU A 452 21.05 17.02 -8.00
N LYS A 453 21.71 17.70 -8.94
CA LYS A 453 22.71 17.11 -9.83
C LYS A 453 24.10 17.66 -9.50
N VAL A 454 25.06 16.80 -9.25
CA VAL A 454 26.47 17.18 -9.08
C VAL A 454 27.26 16.57 -10.22
N ASN A 455 27.88 17.40 -11.04
CA ASN A 455 28.71 16.94 -12.15
C ASN A 455 30.17 17.30 -11.88
N GLY A 456 30.94 16.29 -11.49
CA GLY A 456 32.34 16.41 -11.13
C GLY A 456 32.69 15.50 -9.94
N PRO A 457 33.99 15.23 -9.73
CA PRO A 457 34.48 14.42 -8.63
C PRO A 457 34.19 15.05 -7.27
N ILE A 458 33.88 14.18 -6.30
CA ILE A 458 33.75 14.53 -4.88
C ILE A 458 34.80 13.75 -4.08
N LYS A 459 35.71 14.47 -3.43
CA LYS A 459 36.65 13.91 -2.43
C LYS A 459 36.33 14.53 -1.09
N THR A 460 35.84 13.74 -0.14
CA THR A 460 35.47 14.25 1.18
C THR A 460 35.75 13.26 2.29
N GLY A 461 35.96 13.77 3.51
CA GLY A 461 36.02 12.95 4.71
C GLY A 461 34.68 12.28 5.01
N ARG A 462 33.59 13.03 4.82
CA ARG A 462 32.20 12.55 4.98
C ARG A 462 31.29 13.14 3.91
N LEU A 463 30.38 12.33 3.37
CA LEU A 463 29.37 12.76 2.42
C LEU A 463 27.98 12.55 3.03
N PHE A 464 27.17 13.62 3.12
CA PHE A 464 25.82 13.59 3.65
C PHE A 464 24.81 13.92 2.54
N LEU A 465 24.08 12.91 2.07
CA LEU A 465 23.05 13.01 1.03
C LEU A 465 21.65 13.13 1.68
N ARG A 466 21.17 14.37 1.84
CA ARG A 466 19.99 14.71 2.66
C ARG A 466 18.79 15.17 1.84
N ARG A 467 18.77 14.99 0.51
CA ARG A 467 17.59 15.31 -0.32
C ARG A 467 16.53 14.21 -0.23
N THR A 468 15.27 14.59 -0.43
CA THR A 468 14.11 13.68 -0.31
C THR A 468 13.30 13.55 -1.60
N TYR A 469 13.79 14.14 -2.70
CA TYR A 469 13.15 14.08 -4.01
C TYR A 469 12.97 12.63 -4.49
N GLY A 470 11.81 12.29 -5.06
CA GLY A 470 11.49 10.91 -5.47
C GLY A 470 11.16 9.93 -4.32
N GLY A 471 11.11 10.39 -3.07
CA GLY A 471 10.74 9.57 -1.91
C GLY A 471 9.23 9.31 -1.74
N LYS A 472 8.38 10.04 -2.48
CA LYS A 472 6.93 9.83 -2.55
C LYS A 472 6.48 9.83 -4.01
N HIS A 473 5.39 9.13 -4.29
CA HIS A 473 4.71 9.19 -5.58
C HIS A 473 4.31 10.63 -5.88
N ALA A 474 4.39 11.07 -7.15
CA ALA A 474 3.82 12.33 -7.60
C ALA A 474 2.42 12.50 -7.00
N SER A 475 2.29 13.39 -6.01
CA SER A 475 1.01 13.91 -5.60
C SER A 475 0.52 14.84 -6.70
N SER A 476 -0.78 14.99 -6.85
CA SER A 476 -1.40 15.95 -7.77
C SER A 476 -0.98 17.42 -7.52
N ALA A 477 -0.18 17.69 -6.48
CA ALA A 477 0.42 18.99 -6.17
C ALA A 477 1.82 19.22 -6.77
N LYS A 478 2.49 18.20 -7.33
CA LYS A 478 3.82 18.34 -7.97
C LYS A 478 3.73 17.93 -9.44
N ASN A 479 3.73 18.94 -10.32
CA ASN A 479 3.71 18.82 -11.79
C ASN A 479 5.03 18.29 -12.39
N ASP A 480 5.70 17.31 -11.77
CA ASP A 480 6.81 16.60 -12.42
C ASP A 480 6.38 15.17 -12.79
N PRO A 481 6.04 14.91 -14.07
CA PRO A 481 5.62 13.59 -14.52
C PRO A 481 6.73 12.54 -14.44
N ASN A 482 7.99 12.95 -14.22
CA ASN A 482 9.14 12.06 -14.06
C ASN A 482 9.44 11.73 -12.59
N MET A 483 8.68 12.29 -11.63
CA MET A 483 8.84 12.01 -10.21
C MET A 483 7.99 10.81 -9.79
N HIS A 484 8.62 9.66 -9.63
CA HIS A 484 8.01 8.45 -9.09
C HIS A 484 8.87 7.89 -7.96
N PRO A 485 8.33 6.96 -7.14
CA PRO A 485 9.16 6.21 -6.21
C PRO A 485 10.30 5.54 -7.00
N GLY A 486 11.54 5.93 -6.72
CA GLY A 486 12.74 5.49 -7.45
C GLY A 486 13.42 6.52 -8.36
N THR A 487 12.86 7.72 -8.50
CA THR A 487 13.62 8.85 -9.07
C THR A 487 14.70 9.28 -8.06
N PRO A 488 15.98 9.38 -8.43
CA PRO A 488 17.05 9.71 -7.49
C PRO A 488 16.89 11.12 -6.91
N ALA A 489 17.08 11.26 -5.60
CA ALA A 489 17.05 12.57 -4.94
C ALA A 489 18.31 13.40 -5.26
N GLU A 490 19.45 12.72 -5.38
CA GLU A 490 20.71 13.26 -5.83
C GLU A 490 21.30 12.41 -6.96
N ILE A 491 21.83 13.07 -7.98
CA ILE A 491 22.52 12.46 -9.11
C ILE A 491 23.95 12.97 -9.11
N ILE A 492 24.93 12.08 -9.01
CA ILE A 492 26.35 12.43 -9.06
C ILE A 492 26.93 11.84 -10.33
N ASN A 493 27.45 12.69 -11.21
CA ASN A 493 28.01 12.30 -12.50
C ASN A 493 29.50 12.61 -12.55
N LEU A 494 30.29 11.62 -12.96
CA LEU A 494 31.68 11.83 -13.35
C LEU A 494 31.75 11.98 -14.87
N ARG A 495 31.59 13.22 -15.33
CA ARG A 495 31.52 13.55 -16.76
C ARG A 495 32.92 13.52 -17.41
N ALA A 496 32.96 13.22 -18.71
CA ALA A 496 34.21 13.14 -19.47
C ALA A 496 34.97 14.48 -19.55
N ASP A 497 34.26 15.60 -19.46
CA ASP A 497 34.82 16.96 -19.41
C ASP A 497 35.88 17.12 -18.31
N THR A 498 35.70 16.48 -17.15
CA THR A 498 36.62 16.46 -16.01
C THR A 498 38.01 15.95 -16.42
N TYR A 499 38.05 14.82 -17.14
CA TYR A 499 39.31 14.20 -17.56
C TYR A 499 39.96 14.96 -18.72
N ILE A 500 39.14 15.43 -19.65
CA ILE A 500 39.60 16.17 -20.83
C ILE A 500 40.17 17.52 -20.42
N TRP A 501 39.50 18.24 -19.52
CA TRP A 501 40.00 19.48 -18.95
C TRP A 501 41.33 19.26 -18.23
N ALA A 502 41.41 18.24 -17.37
CA ALA A 502 42.64 17.94 -16.63
C ALA A 502 43.79 17.63 -17.59
N TYR A 503 43.55 16.80 -18.61
CA TYR A 503 44.53 16.52 -19.65
C TYR A 503 45.01 17.81 -20.33
N ASN A 504 44.10 18.69 -20.76
CA ASN A 504 44.46 19.94 -21.43
C ASN A 504 45.22 20.93 -20.52
N ASN A 505 44.85 21.02 -19.24
CA ASN A 505 45.53 21.87 -18.27
C ASN A 505 47.00 21.43 -18.04
N TYR A 506 47.28 20.13 -18.11
CA TYR A 506 48.60 19.55 -17.82
C TYR A 506 49.43 19.14 -19.04
N ARG A 507 48.85 19.13 -20.25
CA ARG A 507 49.52 18.68 -21.49
C ARG A 507 50.84 19.43 -21.77
N ASN A 508 50.93 20.69 -21.35
CA ASN A 508 52.09 21.55 -21.59
C ASN A 508 52.94 21.82 -20.33
N THR A 509 52.74 21.06 -19.25
CA THR A 509 53.46 21.25 -17.98
C THR A 509 54.40 20.08 -17.64
N GLY A 510 54.49 19.05 -18.49
CA GLY A 510 55.40 17.92 -18.32
C GLY A 510 56.83 18.23 -18.77
N ALA A 511 57.83 17.73 -18.03
CA ALA A 511 59.25 17.81 -18.40
C ALA A 511 59.63 16.97 -19.64
N ILE A 512 58.71 16.12 -20.14
CA ILE A 512 58.89 15.27 -21.31
C ILE A 512 57.70 15.51 -22.24
N SER A 513 57.97 16.00 -23.44
CA SER A 513 56.99 16.12 -24.53
C SER A 513 57.30 15.08 -25.61
N THR A 514 56.26 14.44 -26.14
CA THR A 514 56.40 13.56 -27.30
C THR A 514 56.70 14.42 -28.53
N MET A 515 57.97 14.47 -28.95
CA MET A 515 58.37 15.29 -30.10
C MET A 515 58.05 14.63 -31.46
N ASN A 516 57.89 13.30 -31.50
CA ASN A 516 57.62 12.59 -32.73
C ASN A 516 56.85 11.27 -32.46
N VAL A 517 55.86 10.96 -33.29
CA VAL A 517 55.12 9.70 -33.27
C VAL A 517 55.24 9.08 -34.66
N ARG A 518 55.80 7.87 -34.75
CA ARG A 518 55.88 7.11 -36.01
C ARG A 518 55.18 5.78 -35.79
N GLU A 519 54.06 5.58 -36.46
CA GLU A 519 53.39 4.28 -36.47
C GLU A 519 54.19 3.29 -37.32
N LEU A 520 54.34 2.06 -36.82
CA LEU A 520 54.91 0.95 -37.57
C LEU A 520 53.78 0.09 -38.13
N PRO A 521 53.92 -0.44 -39.36
CA PRO A 521 52.87 -1.22 -39.99
C PRO A 521 52.57 -2.51 -39.21
N PRO A 522 51.31 -2.99 -39.22
CA PRO A 522 50.90 -4.20 -38.51
C PRO A 522 51.72 -5.40 -39.00
N ARG A 523 52.31 -6.16 -38.06
CA ARG A 523 52.86 -7.49 -38.38
C ARG A 523 51.75 -8.51 -38.11
N TYR A 524 51.38 -9.27 -39.13
CA TYR A 524 50.43 -10.38 -39.07
C TYR A 524 50.99 -11.56 -38.28
#